data_AF-A0AAX0BB13-F1
#
_entry.id   AF-A0AAX0BB13-F1
#
_cell.length_a   1.000
_cell.length_b   1.000
_cell.length_c   1.000
_cell.angle_alpha   90.00
_cell.angle_beta   90.00
_cell.angle_gamma   90.00
#
_symmetry.space_group_name_H-M   'P 1'
#
loop_
_entity.id
_entity.type
_entity.pdbx_description
1 polymer ?
#
loop_
_entity_poly.entity_id
_entity_poly.type
_entity_poly.pdbx_seq_one_letter_code
_entity_poly.pdbx_strand_id
1 'polypeptide(L)'
;MAVIKAISSRATPSKIYGYLTKDEKTEEKLISGFNCSPNNMVNEFNATKELYNKNNGVQYQHIIQSFDPKDNITHEKAHELGRELVENKFKGFEVLIV
;
A
#
# COMPACT_ATOMS: atom_id res chain seq x y z
N MET A 1 16.33 -1.30 -12.63
CA MET A 1 16.21 -0.22 -11.58
C MET A 1 14.75 0.14 -11.44
N ALA A 2 14.22 0.16 -10.21
CA ALA A 2 12.79 0.37 -10.01
C ALA A 2 12.33 1.79 -10.35
N VAL A 3 11.18 1.91 -11.01
CA VAL A 3 10.48 3.18 -11.24
C VAL A 3 9.39 3.31 -10.19
N ILE A 4 9.36 4.45 -9.48
CA ILE A 4 8.37 4.72 -8.44
C ILE A 4 7.40 5.81 -8.92
N LYS A 5 6.10 5.55 -8.83
CA LYS A 5 5.04 6.51 -9.10
C LYS A 5 4.16 6.68 -7.88
N ALA A 6 3.80 7.92 -7.54
CA ALA A 6 2.85 8.23 -6.48
C ALA A 6 1.58 8.85 -7.08
N ILE A 7 0.41 8.40 -6.64
CA ILE A 7 -0.89 8.88 -7.10
C ILE A 7 -1.74 9.25 -5.89
N SER A 8 -2.17 10.50 -5.82
CA SER A 8 -3.10 10.95 -4.79
C SER A 8 -4.52 10.53 -5.12
N SER A 9 -5.15 9.77 -4.23
CA SER A 9 -6.50 9.26 -4.42
C SER A 9 -7.50 9.96 -3.51
N ARG A 10 -8.68 10.29 -4.05
CA ARG A 10 -9.85 10.73 -3.28
C ARG A 10 -10.84 9.59 -3.02
N ALA A 11 -10.56 8.38 -3.49
CA ALA A 11 -11.40 7.21 -3.22
C ALA A 11 -11.32 6.81 -1.74
N THR A 12 -12.33 6.10 -1.25
CA THR A 12 -12.33 5.60 0.13
C THR A 12 -11.33 4.44 0.30
N PRO A 13 -10.68 4.31 1.48
CA PRO A 13 -9.82 3.17 1.78
C PRO A 13 -10.51 1.81 1.57
N SER A 14 -11.81 1.71 1.88
CA SER A 14 -12.60 0.50 1.67
C SER A 14 -12.65 0.07 0.20
N LYS A 15 -12.73 1.03 -0.73
CA LYS A 15 -12.81 0.74 -2.17
C LYS A 15 -11.51 0.13 -2.69
N ILE A 16 -10.36 0.67 -2.26
CA ILE A 16 -9.06 0.13 -2.68
C ILE A 16 -8.76 -1.20 -1.98
N TYR A 17 -9.10 -1.33 -0.69
CA TYR A 17 -8.94 -2.58 0.03
C TYR A 17 -9.69 -3.73 -0.66
N GLY A 18 -10.98 -3.58 -0.92
CA GLY A 18 -11.77 -4.60 -1.61
C GLY A 18 -11.40 -4.83 -3.08
N TYR A 19 -10.55 -3.98 -3.68
CA TYR A 19 -9.96 -4.25 -5.00
C TYR A 19 -8.67 -5.06 -4.89
N LEU A 20 -7.84 -4.76 -3.90
CA LEU A 20 -6.53 -5.38 -3.66
C LEU A 20 -6.66 -6.77 -3.02
N THR A 21 -7.66 -7.01 -2.19
CA THR A 21 -7.88 -8.30 -1.53
C THR A 21 -8.81 -9.22 -2.32
N LYS A 22 -8.98 -9.00 -3.62
CA LYS A 22 -9.72 -9.95 -4.46
C LYS A 22 -8.81 -11.15 -4.75
N ASP A 23 -9.32 -12.34 -4.46
CA ASP A 23 -8.62 -13.63 -4.68
C ASP A 23 -8.08 -13.82 -6.10
N GLU A 24 -8.70 -13.18 -7.10
CA GLU A 24 -8.24 -13.22 -8.49
C GLU A 24 -6.97 -12.39 -8.77
N LYS A 25 -6.60 -11.46 -7.88
CA LYS A 25 -5.54 -10.47 -8.13
C LYS A 25 -4.31 -10.62 -7.25
N THR A 26 -4.44 -11.31 -6.13
CA THR A 26 -3.39 -11.35 -5.12
C THR A 26 -3.29 -12.75 -4.58
N GLU A 27 -2.14 -13.40 -4.75
CA GLU A 27 -1.83 -14.56 -3.94
C GLU A 27 -1.84 -14.07 -2.48
N GLU A 28 -2.74 -14.61 -1.64
CA GLU A 28 -2.95 -14.18 -0.23
C GLU A 28 -1.64 -14.08 0.60
N LYS A 29 -0.55 -14.66 0.11
CA LYS A 29 0.80 -14.66 0.71
C LYS A 29 1.61 -13.37 0.54
N LEU A 30 1.22 -12.43 -0.33
CA LEU A 30 1.99 -11.20 -0.60
C LEU A 30 1.28 -9.92 -0.14
N ILE A 31 0.52 -10.00 0.96
CA ILE A 31 -0.05 -8.81 1.60
C ILE A 31 0.66 -8.56 2.92
N SER A 32 1.11 -7.34 3.17
CA SER A 32 1.77 -6.94 4.41
C SER A 32 1.35 -5.54 4.82
N GLY A 33 1.36 -5.29 6.13
CA GLY A 33 1.04 -3.98 6.70
C GLY A 33 2.24 -3.41 7.44
N PHE A 34 2.45 -2.10 7.32
CA PHE A 34 3.44 -1.33 8.07
C PHE A 34 2.71 -0.29 8.90
N ASN A 35 2.86 -0.38 10.23
CA ASN A 35 2.07 0.38 11.23
C ASN A 35 0.54 0.21 11.11
N CYS A 36 0.07 -0.79 10.37
CA CYS A 36 -1.33 -1.17 10.27
C CYS A 36 -1.44 -2.69 10.10
N SER A 37 -2.57 -3.26 10.50
CA SER A 37 -2.93 -4.64 10.21
C SER A 37 -3.62 -4.71 8.84
N PRO A 38 -3.18 -5.57 7.90
CA PRO A 38 -3.83 -5.72 6.59
C PRO A 38 -5.34 -5.92 6.70
N ASN A 39 -5.78 -6.77 7.62
CA ASN A 39 -7.19 -7.13 7.81
C ASN A 39 -8.03 -6.01 8.45
N ASN A 40 -7.39 -4.98 9.04
CA ASN A 40 -8.06 -3.87 9.71
C ASN A 40 -7.70 -2.49 9.12
N MET A 41 -6.97 -2.47 7.99
CA MET A 41 -6.40 -1.27 7.40
C MET A 41 -7.43 -0.16 7.20
N VAL A 42 -8.63 -0.51 6.74
CA VAL A 42 -9.71 0.45 6.48
C VAL A 42 -10.07 1.25 7.72
N ASN A 43 -10.19 0.57 8.87
CA ASN A 43 -10.55 1.21 10.12
C ASN A 43 -9.40 2.03 10.68
N GLU A 44 -8.17 1.50 10.62
CA GLU A 44 -6.97 2.21 11.09
C GLU A 44 -6.71 3.48 10.30
N PHE A 45 -6.77 3.41 8.96
CA PHE A 45 -6.61 4.59 8.09
C PHE A 45 -7.69 5.64 8.37
N ASN A 46 -8.93 5.22 8.60
CA ASN A 46 -10.01 6.15 8.91
C ASN A 46 -9.81 6.79 10.30
N ALA A 47 -9.44 6.01 11.32
CA ALA A 47 -9.17 6.52 12.66
C ALA A 47 -8.01 7.54 12.66
N THR A 48 -6.93 7.24 11.93
CA THR A 48 -5.81 8.15 11.78
C THR A 48 -6.24 9.44 11.06
N LYS A 49 -7.02 9.35 9.98
CA LYS A 49 -7.55 10.55 9.33
C LYS A 49 -8.44 11.38 10.24
N GLU A 50 -9.30 10.76 11.03
CA GLU A 50 -10.15 11.45 12.00
C GLU A 50 -9.31 12.21 13.03
N LEU A 51 -8.29 11.55 13.60
CA LEU A 51 -7.37 12.14 14.56
C LEU A 51 -6.67 13.39 14.00
N TYR A 52 -6.27 13.37 12.73
CA TYR A 52 -5.60 14.48 12.07
C TYR A 52 -6.54 15.45 11.31
N ASN A 53 -7.86 15.28 11.46
CA ASN A 53 -8.88 16.06 10.73
C ASN A 53 -8.70 16.04 9.19
N LYS A 54 -8.25 14.90 8.64
CA LYS A 54 -8.02 14.64 7.21
C LYS A 54 -9.17 13.87 6.55
N ASN A 55 -10.40 14.24 6.89
CA ASN A 55 -11.60 13.53 6.42
C ASN A 55 -12.00 13.89 4.98
N ASN A 56 -11.49 15.00 4.45
CA ASN A 56 -11.83 15.52 3.13
C ASN A 56 -10.61 15.59 2.20
N GLY A 57 -10.86 15.54 0.88
CA GLY A 57 -9.81 15.65 -0.12
C GLY A 57 -9.09 14.31 -0.37
N VAL A 58 -7.76 14.33 -0.40
CA VAL A 58 -6.95 13.13 -0.63
C VAL A 58 -7.08 12.19 0.57
N GLN A 59 -7.50 10.97 0.32
CA GLN A 59 -7.78 9.95 1.32
C GLN A 59 -6.59 9.01 1.54
N TYR A 60 -5.79 8.76 0.50
CA TYR A 60 -4.55 7.98 0.57
C TYR A 60 -3.65 8.29 -0.63
N GLN A 61 -2.36 7.94 -0.53
CA GLN A 61 -1.44 7.90 -1.67
C GLN A 61 -1.28 6.45 -2.13
N HIS A 62 -1.43 6.20 -3.42
CA HIS A 62 -1.11 4.91 -4.03
C HIS A 62 0.29 4.99 -4.63
N ILE A 63 1.21 4.22 -4.06
CA ILE A 63 2.59 4.11 -4.55
C ILE A 63 2.70 2.85 -5.40
N ILE A 64 3.21 3.00 -6.62
CA ILE A 64 3.46 1.90 -7.54
C ILE A 64 4.97 1.80 -7.74
N GLN A 65 5.53 0.64 -7.43
CA GLN A 65 6.92 0.30 -7.69
C GLN A 65 6.96 -0.69 -8.86
N SER A 66 7.55 -0.29 -9.97
CA SER A 66 7.64 -1.11 -11.18
C SER A 66 9.08 -1.49 -11.49
N PHE A 67 9.29 -2.71 -11.95
CA PHE A 67 10.61 -3.26 -12.31
C PHE A 67 10.66 -3.52 -13.81
N ASP A 68 11.85 -3.40 -14.42
CA ASP A 68 12.02 -3.73 -15.83
C ASP A 68 11.87 -5.25 -16.02
N PRO A 69 11.17 -5.73 -17.07
CA PRO A 69 11.08 -7.17 -17.34
C PRO A 69 12.45 -7.87 -17.44
N LYS A 70 13.52 -7.14 -17.81
CA LYS A 70 14.90 -7.65 -17.87
C LYS A 70 15.55 -7.81 -16.49
N ASP A 71 15.02 -7.17 -15.44
CA ASP A 71 15.53 -7.29 -14.07
C ASP A 71 15.22 -8.68 -13.48
N ASN A 72 14.34 -9.48 -14.11
CA ASN A 72 13.97 -10.86 -13.73
C ASN A 72 13.63 -11.02 -12.24
N ILE A 73 12.83 -10.08 -11.72
CA ILE A 73 12.43 -10.01 -10.31
C ILE A 73 11.21 -10.92 -10.08
N THR A 74 11.27 -11.79 -9.07
CA THR A 74 10.11 -12.59 -8.66
C THR A 74 9.12 -11.77 -7.83
N HIS A 75 7.88 -12.23 -7.71
CA HIS A 75 6.85 -11.53 -6.93
C HIS A 75 7.26 -11.36 -5.46
N GLU A 76 7.88 -12.37 -4.84
CA GLU A 76 8.36 -12.32 -3.46
C GLU A 76 9.48 -11.29 -3.31
N LYS A 77 10.40 -11.22 -4.28
CA LYS A 77 11.48 -10.24 -4.25
C LYS A 77 10.96 -8.82 -4.45
N ALA A 78 9.97 -8.64 -5.32
CA ALA A 78 9.30 -7.35 -5.48
C ALA A 78 8.63 -6.91 -4.17
N HIS A 79 7.97 -7.83 -3.47
CA HIS A 79 7.34 -7.57 -2.17
C HIS A 79 8.36 -7.19 -1.09
N GLU A 80 9.47 -7.94 -0.98
CA GLU A 80 10.57 -7.63 -0.06
C GLU A 80 11.14 -6.23 -0.33
N LEU A 81 11.40 -5.88 -1.59
CA LEU A 81 11.88 -4.55 -1.98
C LEU A 81 10.85 -3.45 -1.67
N GLY A 82 9.55 -3.76 -1.78
CA GLY A 82 8.47 -2.88 -1.36
C GLY A 82 8.49 -2.63 0.15
N ARG A 83 8.70 -3.68 0.95
CA ARG A 83 8.87 -3.57 2.40
C ARG A 83 10.07 -2.71 2.78
N GLU A 84 11.23 -2.96 2.18
CA GLU A 84 12.43 -2.15 2.39
C GLU A 84 12.20 -0.67 2.05
N LEU A 85 11.51 -0.39 0.94
CA LEU A 85 11.15 0.98 0.56
C LEU A 85 10.28 1.65 1.64
N VAL A 86 9.26 0.94 2.12
CA VAL A 86 8.33 1.42 3.15
C VAL A 86 9.03 1.71 4.46
N GLU A 87 9.82 0.76 4.96
CA GLU A 87 10.57 0.87 6.22
C GLU A 87 11.57 2.04 6.19
N ASN A 88 12.15 2.34 5.02
CA ASN A 88 13.13 3.41 4.87
C ASN A 88 12.51 4.80 4.64
N LYS A 89 11.39 4.90 3.90
CA LYS A 89 10.85 6.19 3.42
C LYS A 89 9.55 6.63 4.10
N PHE A 90 8.81 5.71 4.69
CA PHE A 90 7.44 5.97 5.18
C PHE A 90 7.30 5.77 6.69
N LYS A 91 8.39 6.02 7.44
CA LYS A 91 8.36 6.01 8.91
C LYS A 91 7.30 7.01 9.42
N GLY A 92 6.45 6.54 10.33
CA GLY A 92 5.34 7.32 10.90
C GLY A 92 4.07 7.32 10.04
N PHE A 93 4.03 6.60 8.92
CA PHE A 93 2.83 6.39 8.13
C PHE A 93 2.34 4.95 8.25
N GLU A 94 1.03 4.78 8.04
CA GLU A 94 0.38 3.49 7.86
C GLU A 94 0.42 3.14 6.37
N VAL A 95 0.90 1.94 6.02
CA VAL A 95 1.06 1.51 4.62
C VAL A 95 0.63 0.06 4.46
N LEU A 96 -0.26 -0.18 3.49
CA LEU A 96 -0.57 -1.51 2.98
C LEU A 96 0.34 -1.82 1.78
N ILE A 97 0.98 -2.97 1.81
CA ILE A 97 1.91 -3.48 0.81
C ILE A 97 1.28 -4.72 0.19
N VAL A 98 1.22 -4.75 -1.14
CA VAL A 98 0.54 -5.75 -1.97
C VAL A 98 1.34 -6.05 -3.21
#